data_AF-A0A3P7X1J1-F1
#
_entry.id   AF-A0A3P7X1J1-F1
#
_cell.length_a   1.000
_cell.length_b   1.000
_cell.length_c   1.000
_cell.angle_alpha   90.00
_cell.angle_beta   90.00
_cell.angle_gamma   90.00
#
_symmetry.space_group_name_H-M   'P 1'
#
loop_
_entity.id
_entity.type
_entity.pdbx_description
1 polymer ?
#
loop_
_entity_poly.entity_id
_entity_poly.type
_entity_poly.pdbx_seq_one_letter_code
_entity_poly.pdbx_strand_id
1 'polypeptide(L)'
;MLYVWQFPHFMALSWNMRSEYSKAGYAMTSIINPDLCKRVALRYSIASSLVCLAGAGCSALSLGPWAGCALGIGSLPANIGLIYYAWKFAKSNSNVADGSSAAARRLFRATLFHLPVVMITVLLGSYCSINSGHM
;
A
#
# COMPACT_ATOMS: atom_id res chain seq x y z
N MET A 1 -1.69 10.44 -1.31
CA MET A 1 -1.93 9.00 -1.03
C MET A 1 -1.89 8.14 -2.29
N LEU A 2 -2.81 8.34 -3.24
CA LEU A 2 -2.92 7.51 -4.45
C LEU A 2 -1.60 7.32 -5.19
N TYR A 3 -0.84 8.39 -5.43
CA TYR A 3 0.48 8.34 -6.06
C TYR A 3 1.44 7.37 -5.36
N VAL A 4 1.58 7.48 -4.03
CA VAL A 4 2.53 6.69 -3.25
C VAL A 4 2.12 5.22 -3.20
N TRP A 5 0.81 4.96 -3.17
CA TRP A 5 0.24 3.61 -3.20
C TRP A 5 0.43 2.89 -4.55
N GLN A 6 0.50 3.62 -5.68
CA GLN A 6 0.70 3.01 -7.00
C GLN A 6 1.99 2.19 -7.07
N PHE A 7 3.05 2.67 -6.42
CA PHE A 7 4.37 2.04 -6.45
C PHE A 7 4.37 0.58 -5.95
N PRO A 8 4.01 0.26 -4.69
CA PRO A 8 4.00 -1.12 -4.22
C PRO A 8 3.06 -2.02 -5.04
N HIS A 9 1.97 -1.46 -5.58
CA HIS A 9 1.04 -2.15 -6.46
C HIS A 9 1.71 -2.57 -7.78
N PHE A 10 2.29 -1.61 -8.51
CA PHE A 10 2.95 -1.86 -9.79
C PHE A 10 4.20 -2.73 -9.65
N MET A 11 5.03 -2.52 -8.61
CA MET A 11 6.19 -3.37 -8.39
C MET A 11 5.80 -4.83 -8.11
N ALA A 12 4.74 -5.07 -7.34
CA ALA A 12 4.22 -6.42 -7.12
C ALA A 12 3.65 -7.06 -8.41
N LEU A 13 2.95 -6.28 -9.24
CA LEU A 13 2.41 -6.74 -10.52
C LEU A 13 3.53 -7.07 -11.52
N SER A 14 4.51 -6.18 -11.66
CA SER A 14 5.65 -6.34 -12.56
C SER A 14 6.49 -7.57 -12.23
N TRP A 15 6.51 -7.98 -10.96
CA TRP A 15 7.17 -9.22 -10.54
C TRP A 15 6.39 -10.46 -10.97
N ASN A 16 5.06 -10.44 -10.85
CA ASN A 16 4.22 -11.58 -11.22
C ASN A 16 4.20 -11.84 -12.73
N MET A 17 4.23 -10.77 -13.54
CA MET A 17 4.23 -10.90 -15.00
C MET A 17 5.64 -10.85 -15.62
N ARG A 18 6.69 -11.00 -14.79
CA ARG A 18 8.09 -10.90 -15.21
C ARG A 18 8.46 -11.85 -16.36
N SER A 19 7.98 -13.10 -16.30
CA SER A 19 8.21 -14.11 -17.35
C SER A 19 7.68 -13.66 -18.71
N GLU A 20 6.43 -13.22 -18.73
CA GLU A 20 5.76 -12.82 -19.97
C GLU A 20 6.34 -11.51 -20.52
N TYR A 21 6.69 -10.55 -19.65
CA TYR A 21 7.40 -9.34 -20.06
C TYR A 21 8.77 -9.63 -20.65
N SER A 22 9.52 -10.57 -20.08
CA SER A 22 10.82 -10.97 -20.61
C SER A 22 10.70 -11.62 -21.99
N LYS A 23 9.69 -12.47 -22.22
CA LYS A 23 9.43 -13.09 -23.52
C LYS A 23 9.07 -12.06 -24.59
N ALA A 24 8.33 -11.02 -24.20
CA ALA A 24 7.95 -9.92 -25.08
C ALA A 24 9.05 -8.85 -25.25
N GLY A 25 10.23 -9.02 -24.61
CA GLY A 25 11.34 -8.06 -24.71
C GLY A 25 11.14 -6.76 -23.94
N TYR A 26 10.17 -6.69 -23.03
CA TYR A 26 9.92 -5.50 -22.21
C TYR A 26 10.90 -5.39 -21.05
N ALA A 27 11.48 -4.21 -20.89
CA ALA A 27 12.40 -3.89 -19.81
C ALA A 27 11.62 -3.39 -18.57
N MET A 28 11.51 -4.22 -17.54
CA MET A 28 10.89 -3.87 -16.26
C MET A 28 11.90 -3.91 -15.12
N THR A 29 11.73 -3.08 -14.09
CA THR A 29 12.62 -3.07 -12.92
C THR A 29 12.71 -4.44 -12.24
N SER A 30 11.64 -5.24 -12.27
CA SER A 30 11.64 -6.63 -11.80
C SER A 30 12.59 -7.56 -12.59
N ILE A 31 12.90 -7.22 -13.84
CA ILE A 31 13.82 -7.94 -14.74
C ILE A 31 15.25 -7.41 -14.59
N ILE A 32 15.43 -6.09 -14.73
CA ILE A 32 16.75 -5.44 -14.77
C ILE A 32 17.41 -5.41 -13.39
N ASN A 33 16.63 -5.06 -12.35
CA ASN A 33 17.13 -4.92 -10.99
C ASN A 33 16.08 -5.40 -9.96
N PRO A 34 15.98 -6.72 -9.76
CA PRO A 34 14.95 -7.32 -8.90
C PRO A 34 15.00 -6.85 -7.44
N ASP A 35 16.19 -6.61 -6.91
CA ASP A 35 16.34 -6.18 -5.52
C ASP A 35 15.93 -4.71 -5.34
N LEU A 36 16.19 -3.87 -6.34
CA LEU A 36 15.66 -2.50 -6.34
C LEU A 36 14.13 -2.50 -6.39
N CYS A 37 13.51 -3.34 -7.23
CA CYS A 37 12.05 -3.49 -7.29
C CYS A 37 11.45 -3.79 -5.91
N LYS A 38 12.06 -4.72 -5.16
CA LYS A 38 11.67 -5.09 -3.80
C LYS A 38 11.85 -3.94 -2.80
N ARG A 39 12.99 -3.25 -2.84
CA ARG A 39 13.29 -2.13 -1.93
C ARG A 39 12.34 -0.95 -2.17
N VAL A 40 12.05 -0.61 -3.42
CA VAL A 40 11.11 0.47 -3.74
C VAL A 40 9.71 0.09 -3.27
N ALA A 41 9.27 -1.17 -3.45
CA ALA A 41 7.97 -1.62 -2.97
C ALA A 41 7.81 -1.45 -1.44
N LEU A 42 8.84 -1.81 -0.68
CA LEU A 42 8.86 -1.62 0.78
C LEU A 42 8.87 -0.15 1.18
N ARG A 43 9.76 0.66 0.59
CA ARG A 43 9.87 2.10 0.89
C ARG A 43 8.56 2.83 0.65
N TYR A 44 7.91 2.58 -0.48
CA TYR A 44 6.64 3.23 -0.80
C TYR A 44 5.47 2.65 0.00
N SER A 45 5.52 1.40 0.45
CA SER A 45 4.54 0.88 1.42
C SER A 45 4.62 1.62 2.76
N ILE A 46 5.83 1.89 3.25
CA ILE A 46 6.03 2.68 4.48
C ILE A 46 5.60 4.13 4.26
N ALA A 47 6.01 4.75 3.15
CA ALA A 47 5.61 6.11 2.81
C ALA A 47 4.08 6.25 2.69
N SER A 48 3.41 5.24 2.12
CA SER A 48 1.95 5.18 2.03
C SER A 48 1.30 5.22 3.42
N SER A 49 1.81 4.44 4.37
CA SER A 49 1.33 4.44 5.75
C SER A 49 1.59 5.78 6.47
N LEU A 50 2.75 6.40 6.24
CA LEU A 50 3.08 7.72 6.78
C LEU A 50 2.14 8.80 6.23
N VAL A 51 1.82 8.74 4.94
CA VAL A 51 0.86 9.66 4.30
C VAL A 51 -0.55 9.48 4.88
N CYS A 52 -0.98 8.25 5.16
CA CYS A 52 -2.25 8.01 5.85
C CYS A 52 -2.27 8.63 7.26
N LEU A 53 -1.19 8.46 8.04
CA LEU A 53 -1.08 9.03 9.39
C LEU A 53 -1.03 10.56 9.38
N ALA A 54 -0.27 11.16 8.46
CA ALA A 54 -0.26 12.61 8.27
C ALA A 54 -1.64 13.14 7.85
N GLY A 55 -2.34 12.42 6.96
CA GLY A 55 -3.72 12.71 6.58
C GLY A 55 -4.70 12.62 7.75
N ALA A 56 -4.51 11.67 8.66
CA ALA A 56 -5.31 11.55 9.88
C ALA A 56 -5.12 12.76 10.80
N GLY A 57 -3.87 13.23 11.00
CA GLY A 57 -3.59 14.46 11.76
C GLY A 57 -4.22 15.71 11.13
N CYS A 58 -4.10 15.86 9.80
CA CYS A 58 -4.73 16.97 9.09
C CYS A 58 -6.27 16.93 9.17
N SER A 59 -6.85 15.73 9.08
CA SER A 59 -8.30 15.54 9.22
C SER A 59 -8.77 15.84 10.65
N ALA A 60 -7.97 15.49 11.67
CA ALA A 60 -8.27 15.84 13.05
C ALA A 60 -8.35 17.36 13.27
N LEU A 61 -7.44 18.11 12.64
CA LEU A 61 -7.37 19.56 12.78
C LEU A 61 -8.46 20.28 11.95
N SER A 62 -8.76 19.80 10.75
CA SER A 62 -9.69 20.47 9.83
C SER A 62 -11.15 20.05 9.98
N LEU A 63 -11.42 18.78 10.27
CA LEU A 63 -12.75 18.18 10.33
C LEU A 63 -13.13 17.75 11.77
N GLY A 64 -12.21 17.89 12.72
CA GLY A 64 -12.40 17.53 14.11
C GLY A 64 -11.90 16.12 14.47
N PRO A 65 -11.82 15.81 15.77
CA PRO A 65 -11.10 14.64 16.28
C PRO A 65 -11.62 13.30 15.73
N TRP A 66 -12.94 13.19 15.52
CA TRP A 66 -13.58 11.97 15.03
C TRP A 66 -13.14 11.59 13.62
N ALA A 67 -12.96 12.56 12.72
CA ALA A 67 -12.47 12.31 11.37
C ALA A 67 -11.01 11.81 11.38
N GLY A 68 -10.18 12.40 12.22
CA GLY A 68 -8.79 11.96 12.43
C GLY A 68 -8.70 10.56 13.04
N CYS A 69 -9.49 10.28 14.07
CA CYS A 69 -9.55 8.96 14.71
C CYS A 69 -10.03 7.87 13.75
N ALA A 70 -11.08 8.14 12.96
CA ALA A 70 -11.59 7.20 11.97
C ALA A 70 -10.48 6.84 10.96
N LEU A 71 -9.84 7.84 10.35
CA LEU A 71 -8.78 7.60 9.38
C LEU A 71 -7.54 6.93 10.00
N GLY A 72 -7.09 7.39 11.17
CA GLY A 72 -5.91 6.84 11.84
C GLY A 72 -6.10 5.40 12.29
N ILE A 73 -7.17 5.13 13.05
CA ILE A 73 -7.43 3.82 13.66
C ILE A 73 -7.95 2.82 12.62
N GLY A 74 -8.89 3.22 11.76
CA GLY A 74 -9.48 2.28 10.82
C GLY A 74 -8.56 1.94 9.63
N SER A 75 -7.61 2.81 9.26
CA SER A 75 -6.62 2.48 8.22
C SER A 75 -5.39 1.73 8.75
N LEU A 76 -5.16 1.72 10.07
CA LEU A 76 -4.00 1.08 10.70
C LEU A 76 -3.84 -0.42 10.32
N PRO A 77 -4.88 -1.27 10.40
CA PRO A 77 -4.76 -2.68 10.01
C PRO A 77 -4.33 -2.86 8.55
N ALA A 78 -4.87 -2.05 7.64
CA ALA A 78 -4.51 -2.08 6.23
C ALA A 78 -3.05 -1.64 6.02
N ASN A 79 -2.63 -0.54 6.66
CA ASN A 79 -1.27 -0.02 6.60
C ASN A 79 -0.23 -1.03 7.13
N ILE A 80 -0.51 -1.66 8.27
CA ILE A 80 0.33 -2.70 8.86
C ILE A 80 0.42 -3.91 7.93
N GLY A 81 -0.72 -4.38 7.42
CA GLY A 81 -0.78 -5.50 6.47
C GLY A 81 0.05 -5.23 5.22
N LEU A 82 -0.08 -4.03 4.65
CA LEU A 82 0.68 -3.61 3.47
C LEU A 82 2.20 -3.65 3.73
N ILE A 83 2.66 -3.05 4.84
CA ILE A 83 4.08 -3.06 5.22
C ILE A 83 4.56 -4.50 5.48
N TYR A 84 3.77 -5.32 6.18
CA TYR A 84 4.12 -6.71 6.48
C TYR A 84 4.34 -7.53 5.21
N TYR A 85 3.42 -7.45 4.25
CA TYR A 85 3.56 -8.17 2.97
C TYR A 85 4.69 -7.60 2.12
N ALA A 86 4.92 -6.29 2.15
CA ALA A 86 6.03 -5.67 1.44
C ALA A 86 7.38 -6.10 2.03
N TRP A 87 7.48 -6.20 3.35
CA TRP A 87 8.67 -6.71 4.03
C TRP A 87 8.91 -8.19 3.71
N LYS A 88 7.85 -9.01 3.71
CA LYS A 88 7.92 -10.42 3.32
C LYS A 88 8.38 -10.58 1.86
N PHE A 89 7.93 -9.70 0.97
CA PHE A 89 8.39 -9.67 -0.42
C PHE A 89 9.86 -9.24 -0.53
N ALA A 90 10.28 -8.23 0.26
CA ALA A 90 11.66 -7.76 0.30
C ALA A 90 12.64 -8.81 0.87
N LYS A 91 12.20 -9.60 1.85
CA LYS A 91 12.98 -10.69 2.45
C LYS A 91 13.00 -11.97 1.61
N SER A 92 12.07 -12.12 0.67
CA SER A 92 12.02 -13.30 -0.19
C SER A 92 13.26 -13.36 -1.10
N ASN A 93 13.86 -14.53 -1.23
CA ASN A 93 15.08 -14.69 -2.01
C ASN A 93 14.78 -14.59 -3.51
N SER A 94 15.42 -13.63 -4.19
CA SER A 94 15.24 -13.37 -5.63
C SER A 94 15.61 -14.55 -6.52
N ASN A 95 16.48 -15.44 -6.03
CA ASN A 95 16.95 -16.63 -6.73
C ASN A 95 15.93 -17.79 -6.69
N VAL A 96 14.95 -17.75 -5.78
CA VAL A 96 13.88 -18.75 -5.68
C VAL A 96 12.62 -18.18 -6.32
N ALA A 97 12.40 -18.52 -7.59
CA ALA A 97 11.35 -17.95 -8.43
C ALA A 97 9.93 -18.13 -7.83
N ASP A 98 9.62 -19.32 -7.31
CA ASP A 98 8.29 -19.64 -6.79
C ASP A 98 7.96 -18.88 -5.50
N GLY A 99 8.92 -18.82 -4.58
CA GLY A 99 8.77 -18.13 -3.29
C GLY A 99 8.60 -16.62 -3.44
N SER A 100 9.40 -15.99 -4.30
CA SER A 100 9.29 -14.55 -4.58
C SER A 100 7.99 -14.19 -5.28
N SER A 101 7.53 -15.02 -6.22
CA SER A 101 6.27 -14.79 -6.93
C SER A 101 5.05 -14.93 -6.01
N ALA A 102 5.04 -15.92 -5.12
CA ALA A 102 3.96 -16.05 -4.13
C ALA A 102 3.89 -14.85 -3.17
N ALA A 103 5.05 -14.32 -2.75
CA ALA A 103 5.11 -13.11 -1.93
C ALA A 103 4.60 -11.86 -2.69
N ALA A 104 4.97 -11.71 -3.97
CA ALA A 104 4.48 -10.63 -4.83
C ALA A 104 2.95 -10.67 -4.98
N ARG A 105 2.35 -11.85 -5.23
CA ARG A 105 0.87 -11.99 -5.30
C ARG A 105 0.18 -11.58 -4.00
N ARG A 106 0.76 -11.90 -2.84
CA ARG A 106 0.22 -11.49 -1.54
C ARG A 106 0.28 -9.98 -1.36
N LEU A 107 1.41 -9.36 -1.70
CA LEU A 107 1.56 -7.89 -1.68
C LEU A 107 0.56 -7.21 -2.62
N PHE A 108 0.41 -7.72 -3.84
CA PHE A 108 -0.57 -7.19 -4.80
C PHE A 108 -1.99 -7.22 -4.24
N ARG A 109 -2.43 -8.36 -3.69
CA ARG A 109 -3.75 -8.44 -3.04
C ARG A 109 -3.86 -7.49 -1.85
N ALA A 110 -2.82 -7.37 -1.03
CA ALA A 110 -2.81 -6.43 0.09
C ALA A 110 -2.98 -4.98 -0.39
N THR A 111 -2.34 -4.58 -1.49
CA THR A 111 -2.54 -3.24 -2.07
C THR A 111 -3.97 -3.03 -2.54
N LEU A 112 -4.60 -4.05 -3.14
CA LEU A 112 -5.99 -3.99 -3.60
C LEU A 112 -6.99 -3.87 -2.44
N PHE A 113 -6.73 -4.53 -1.31
CA PHE A 113 -7.55 -4.38 -0.09
C PHE A 113 -7.26 -3.06 0.65
N HIS A 114 -6.02 -2.57 0.59
CA HIS A 114 -5.61 -1.35 1.28
C HIS A 114 -6.42 -0.13 0.84
N LEU A 115 -6.54 0.06 -0.48
CA LEU A 115 -7.22 1.21 -1.05
C LEU A 115 -8.70 1.35 -0.61
N PRO A 116 -9.58 0.34 -0.78
CA PRO A 116 -10.98 0.46 -0.38
C PRO A 116 -11.12 0.63 1.14
N VAL A 117 -10.29 0.00 1.95
CA VAL A 117 -10.31 0.20 3.42
C VAL A 117 -10.03 1.65 3.77
N VAL A 118 -9.01 2.26 3.17
CA VAL A 118 -8.69 3.68 3.40
C VAL A 118 -9.81 4.59 2.89
N MET A 119 -10.39 4.32 1.72
CA MET A 119 -11.50 5.12 1.20
C MET A 119 -12.73 5.06 2.12
N ILE A 120 -13.09 3.87 2.61
CA ILE A 120 -14.19 3.70 3.57
C ILE A 120 -13.91 4.45 4.87
N THR A 121 -12.67 4.42 5.37
CA THR A 121 -12.34 5.14 6.61
C THR A 121 -12.43 6.65 6.47
N VAL A 122 -12.01 7.21 5.33
CA VAL A 122 -12.20 8.63 5.03
C VAL A 122 -13.69 8.98 5.01
N LEU A 123 -14.51 8.19 4.32
CA LEU A 123 -15.96 8.42 4.23
C LEU A 123 -16.65 8.37 5.60
N LEU A 124 -16.33 7.35 6.42
CA LEU A 124 -16.85 7.24 7.78
C LEU A 124 -16.41 8.41 8.66
N GLY A 125 -15.15 8.83 8.55
CA GLY A 125 -14.61 9.97 9.29
C GLY A 125 -15.33 11.27 8.94
N SER A 126 -15.54 11.54 7.65
CA SER A 126 -16.30 12.70 7.19
C SER A 126 -17.77 12.65 7.63
N TYR A 127 -18.42 11.49 7.55
CA TYR A 127 -19.80 11.32 7.97
C TYR A 127 -19.98 11.57 9.48
N CYS A 128 -19.14 10.96 10.32
CA CYS A 128 -19.19 11.16 11.77
C CYS A 128 -18.92 12.63 12.15
N SER A 129 -17.94 13.27 11.49
CA SER A 129 -17.64 14.69 11.71
C SER A 129 -18.82 15.61 11.41
N ILE A 130 -19.47 15.45 10.26
CA ILE A 130 -20.64 16.26 9.87
C ILE A 130 -21.78 16.07 10.88
N ASN A 131 -22.05 14.83 11.28
CA ASN A 131 -23.16 14.53 12.19
C ASN A 131 -22.87 14.94 13.65
N SER A 132 -21.60 15.02 14.05
CA SER A 132 -21.18 15.55 15.36
C SER A 132 -21.18 17.08 15.45
N GLY A 133 -21.24 17.80 14.32
CA GLY A 133 -21.37 19.27 14.29
C GLY A 133 -22.79 19.80 14.54
N HIS A 134 -23.77 18.90 14.71
CA HIS A 134 -25.17 19.21 15.00
C HIS A 134 -25.57 19.00 16.47
N MET A 135 -24.61 18.88 17.39
CA MET A 135 -24.85 18.84 18.83
C MET A 135 -24.16 19.99 19.55
#